data_AF-A0A2E4FBT0-F1
#
_entry.id   AF-A0A2E4FBT0-F1
#
_cell.length_a   1.000
_cell.length_b   1.000
_cell.length_c   1.000
_cell.angle_alpha   90.00
_cell.angle_beta   90.00
_cell.angle_gamma   90.00
#
_symmetry.space_group_name_H-M   'P 1'
#
loop_
_entity.id
_entity.type
_entity.pdbx_description
1 polymer ?
#
loop_
_entity_poly.entity_id
_entity_poly.type
_entity_poly.pdbx_seq_one_letter_code
_entity_poly.pdbx_strand_id
1 'polypeptide(L)'
;SENETLTHRRRLLKRTVASSLYLNLLQERPGRYLHDAIGMIAAAAAMLFAVYVTIEAQSAWPDFGGPFVAVAVVSYIIKDRIKEWSKRYLSKPLRRFLPDHVVKVVDSEGNEVGQCRELFELVEPSSLDADILRIRHIDHPTATAEAGRPETVLHYTKEVVLSSSGLSTQLPGIEALSDIIRFNLGRMRRRMDNPYEEYRLIHPQRRELMAVPCARVYHINVVLKVTSGRGADSQVEIERARVIVDQRGIKRIETVTATGADRYRRRHDPTVDMSELE
;
A
#
# COMPACT_ATOMS: atom_id res chain seq x y z
N SER A 1 -43.26 -8.26 -9.87
CA SER A 1 -42.06 -7.87 -10.64
C SER A 1 -41.76 -6.41 -10.34
N GLU A 2 -41.10 -6.17 -9.21
CA GLU A 2 -41.06 -4.88 -8.52
C GLU A 2 -39.79 -4.10 -8.85
N ASN A 3 -39.93 -2.82 -9.24
CA ASN A 3 -38.95 -1.73 -9.14
C ASN A 3 -37.52 -1.91 -9.70
N GLU A 4 -37.20 -3.01 -10.39
CA GLU A 4 -35.90 -3.22 -11.03
C GLU A 4 -35.68 -2.26 -12.21
N THR A 5 -36.72 -2.02 -13.02
CA THR A 5 -36.66 -1.13 -14.18
C THR A 5 -36.40 0.33 -13.81
N LEU A 6 -37.04 0.83 -12.73
CA LEU A 6 -36.79 2.18 -12.21
C LEU A 6 -35.35 2.32 -11.71
N THR A 7 -34.89 1.34 -10.93
CA THR A 7 -33.53 1.32 -10.38
C THR A 7 -32.48 1.25 -11.49
N HIS A 8 -32.71 0.43 -12.51
CA HIS A 8 -31.85 0.31 -13.68
C HIS A 8 -31.75 1.63 -14.45
N ARG A 9 -32.89 2.25 -14.77
CA ARG A 9 -32.93 3.54 -15.49
C ARG A 9 -32.26 4.65 -14.70
N ARG A 10 -32.48 4.74 -13.38
CA ARG A 10 -31.82 5.72 -12.52
C ARG A 10 -30.31 5.52 -12.47
N ARG A 11 -29.82 4.27 -12.42
CA ARG A 11 -28.38 3.97 -12.49
C ARG A 11 -27.80 4.34 -13.84
N LEU A 12 -28.52 4.08 -14.94
CA LEU A 12 -28.09 4.45 -16.28
C LEU A 12 -27.98 5.98 -16.41
N LEU A 13 -29.02 6.71 -16.01
CA LEU A 13 -29.03 8.18 -16.04
C LEU A 13 -27.91 8.75 -15.18
N LYS A 14 -27.74 8.25 -13.95
CA LYS A 14 -26.63 8.65 -13.07
C LYS A 14 -25.28 8.36 -13.73
N ARG A 15 -25.11 7.20 -14.36
CA ARG A 15 -23.86 6.84 -15.04
C ARG A 15 -23.57 7.79 -16.20
N THR A 16 -24.56 8.11 -17.02
CA THR A 16 -24.40 9.01 -18.18
C THR A 16 -24.15 10.46 -17.78
N VAL A 17 -24.85 10.97 -16.78
CA VAL A 17 -24.66 12.36 -16.31
C VAL A 17 -23.37 12.50 -15.52
N ALA A 18 -23.03 11.51 -14.69
CA ALA A 18 -21.83 11.59 -13.87
C ALA A 18 -20.56 11.19 -14.63
N SER A 19 -20.64 10.45 -15.73
CA SER A 19 -19.46 10.08 -16.53
C SER A 19 -18.71 11.27 -17.10
N SER A 20 -19.36 12.40 -17.35
CA SER A 20 -18.68 13.64 -17.76
C SER A 20 -17.98 14.36 -16.61
N LEU A 21 -18.28 14.01 -15.35
CA LEU A 21 -17.59 14.53 -14.16
C LEU A 21 -16.48 13.60 -13.67
N TYR A 22 -16.35 12.40 -14.24
CA TYR A 22 -15.33 11.44 -13.84
C TYR A 22 -14.15 11.46 -14.79
N LEU A 23 -12.97 11.65 -14.22
CA LEU A 23 -11.72 11.35 -14.90
C LEU A 23 -11.56 9.84 -15.01
N ASN A 24 -11.33 9.37 -16.23
CA ASN A 24 -11.06 7.97 -16.48
C ASN A 24 -9.57 7.68 -16.29
N LEU A 25 -9.30 6.47 -15.82
CA LEU A 25 -7.98 5.99 -15.48
C LEU A 25 -7.59 4.94 -16.53
N LEU A 26 -6.81 5.35 -17.54
CA LEU A 26 -6.31 4.45 -18.57
C LEU A 26 -5.07 3.71 -18.05
N GLN A 27 -5.24 2.41 -17.81
CA GLN A 27 -4.21 1.56 -17.25
C GLN A 27 -3.14 1.25 -18.30
N GLU A 28 -1.96 1.83 -18.12
CA GLU A 28 -0.76 1.35 -18.81
C GLU A 28 -0.09 0.30 -17.89
N ARG A 29 0.44 -0.79 -18.46
CA ARG A 29 1.22 -1.80 -17.71
C ARG A 29 2.71 -1.50 -17.92
N PRO A 30 3.38 -0.73 -17.05
CA PRO A 30 4.75 -0.26 -17.31
C PRO A 30 5.80 -1.31 -16.89
N GLY A 31 5.41 -2.27 -16.04
CA GLY A 31 6.36 -3.15 -15.36
C GLY A 31 7.18 -4.08 -16.27
N ARG A 32 6.69 -4.43 -17.47
CA ARG A 32 7.40 -5.37 -18.34
C ARG A 32 8.62 -4.73 -19.00
N TYR A 33 8.45 -3.56 -19.60
CA TYR A 33 9.52 -2.90 -20.37
C TYR A 33 10.70 -2.47 -19.50
N LEU A 34 10.45 -2.01 -18.27
CA LEU A 34 11.51 -1.53 -17.38
C LEU A 34 12.35 -2.69 -16.81
N HIS A 35 11.73 -3.83 -16.50
CA HIS A 35 12.45 -5.05 -16.11
C HIS A 35 13.34 -5.57 -17.26
N ASP A 36 12.84 -5.51 -18.48
CA ASP A 36 13.60 -5.89 -19.67
C ASP A 36 14.78 -4.94 -19.89
N ALA A 37 14.62 -3.63 -19.70
CA ALA A 37 15.70 -2.63 -19.82
C ALA A 37 16.86 -2.85 -18.84
N ILE A 38 16.57 -3.11 -17.57
CA ILE A 38 17.60 -3.41 -16.56
C ILE A 38 18.31 -4.73 -16.90
N GLY A 39 17.54 -5.72 -17.35
CA GLY A 39 18.09 -6.98 -17.84
C GLY A 39 19.05 -6.79 -19.02
N MET A 40 18.75 -5.85 -19.92
CA MET A 40 19.61 -5.49 -21.05
C MET A 40 20.90 -4.80 -20.60
N ILE A 41 20.83 -3.82 -19.69
CA ILE A 41 22.02 -3.11 -19.17
C ILE A 41 22.95 -4.08 -18.43
N ALA A 42 22.40 -4.95 -17.57
CA ALA A 42 23.17 -5.96 -16.85
C ALA A 42 23.84 -6.96 -17.82
N ALA A 43 23.15 -7.35 -18.89
CA ALA A 43 23.72 -8.23 -19.91
C ALA A 43 24.84 -7.55 -20.70
N ALA A 44 24.68 -6.26 -21.03
CA ALA A 44 25.71 -5.47 -21.72
C ALA A 44 26.96 -5.32 -20.86
N ALA A 45 26.82 -4.99 -19.57
CA ALA A 45 27.94 -4.88 -18.63
C ALA A 45 28.68 -6.22 -18.46
N ALA A 46 27.96 -7.32 -18.31
CA ALA A 46 28.56 -8.66 -18.22
C ALA A 46 29.30 -9.05 -19.51
N MET A 47 28.75 -8.70 -20.67
CA MET A 47 29.40 -8.95 -21.96
C MET A 47 30.69 -8.13 -22.10
N LEU A 48 30.67 -6.85 -21.72
CA LEU A 48 31.84 -5.98 -21.76
C LEU A 48 32.97 -6.50 -20.86
N PHE A 49 32.64 -6.97 -19.66
CA PHE A 49 33.61 -7.64 -18.77
C PHE A 49 34.21 -8.89 -19.41
N ALA A 50 33.39 -9.77 -19.99
CA ALA A 50 33.87 -10.99 -20.62
C ALA A 50 34.80 -10.71 -21.81
N VAL A 51 34.43 -9.74 -22.65
CA VAL A 51 35.26 -9.29 -23.79
C VAL A 51 36.59 -8.73 -23.29
N TYR A 52 36.57 -7.89 -22.26
CA TYR A 52 37.78 -7.33 -21.67
C TYR A 52 38.74 -8.43 -21.17
N VAL A 53 38.25 -9.38 -20.37
CA VAL A 53 39.07 -10.51 -19.88
C VAL A 53 39.59 -11.38 -21.02
N THR A 54 38.80 -11.57 -22.08
CA THR A 54 39.23 -12.35 -23.25
C THR A 54 40.34 -11.66 -24.01
N ILE A 55 40.28 -10.33 -24.15
CA ILE A 55 41.33 -9.51 -24.78
C ILE A 55 42.62 -9.58 -23.96
N GLU A 56 42.55 -9.45 -22.63
CA GLU A 56 43.71 -9.57 -21.74
C GLU A 56 44.30 -10.99 -21.75
N ALA A 57 43.45 -12.03 -21.83
CA ALA A 57 43.93 -13.40 -21.95
C ALA A 57 44.62 -13.66 -23.29
N GLN A 58 44.13 -13.05 -24.38
CA GLN A 58 44.71 -13.15 -25.71
C GLN A 58 46.05 -12.41 -25.80
N SER A 59 46.18 -11.25 -25.14
CA SER A 59 47.44 -10.50 -25.10
C SER A 59 48.52 -11.24 -24.30
N ALA A 60 48.14 -11.93 -23.23
CA ALA A 60 49.04 -12.72 -22.40
C ALA A 60 49.46 -14.06 -23.04
N TRP A 61 48.56 -14.71 -23.79
CA TRP A 61 48.82 -15.98 -24.46
C TRP A 61 48.36 -15.96 -25.93
N PRO A 62 49.20 -15.44 -26.85
CA PRO A 62 48.86 -15.32 -28.28
C PRO A 62 48.67 -16.66 -28.99
N ASP A 63 49.31 -17.72 -28.51
CA ASP A 63 49.34 -19.04 -29.17
C ASP A 63 48.07 -19.88 -28.97
N PHE A 64 46.99 -19.30 -28.43
CA PHE A 64 45.72 -19.99 -28.14
C PHE A 64 45.91 -21.32 -27.37
N GLY A 65 46.89 -21.37 -26.48
CA GLY A 65 47.25 -22.57 -25.72
C GLY A 65 46.20 -22.98 -24.66
N GLY A 66 46.44 -24.12 -24.01
CA GLY A 66 45.57 -24.63 -22.93
C GLY A 66 45.18 -23.61 -21.84
N PRO A 67 46.10 -22.74 -21.36
CA PRO A 67 45.77 -21.69 -20.39
C PRO A 67 44.75 -20.65 -20.92
N PHE A 68 44.85 -20.26 -22.19
CA PHE A 68 43.90 -19.33 -22.82
C PHE A 68 42.49 -19.92 -22.84
N VAL A 69 42.35 -21.18 -23.27
CA VAL A 69 41.05 -21.87 -23.31
C VAL A 69 40.44 -21.97 -21.92
N ALA A 70 41.25 -22.28 -20.90
CA ALA A 70 40.79 -22.35 -19.52
C ALA A 70 40.25 -21.00 -19.02
N VAL A 71 40.98 -19.90 -19.28
CA VAL A 71 40.55 -18.55 -18.88
C VAL A 71 39.30 -18.12 -19.64
N ALA A 72 39.19 -18.42 -20.94
CA ALA A 72 38.02 -18.09 -21.74
C ALA A 72 36.75 -18.81 -21.22
N VAL A 73 36.86 -20.10 -20.88
CA VAL A 73 35.75 -20.88 -20.30
C VAL A 73 35.34 -20.33 -18.93
N VAL A 74 36.32 -20.06 -18.06
CA VAL A 74 36.06 -19.50 -16.72
C VAL A 74 35.42 -18.11 -16.82
N SER A 75 35.91 -17.24 -17.70
CA SER A 75 35.35 -15.92 -17.98
C SER A 75 33.89 -16.01 -18.42
N TYR A 76 33.57 -16.98 -19.30
CA TYR A 76 32.20 -17.22 -19.75
C TYR A 76 31.26 -17.64 -18.61
N ILE A 77 31.71 -18.53 -17.73
CA ILE A 77 30.93 -18.94 -16.54
C ILE A 77 30.72 -17.76 -15.58
N ILE A 78 31.76 -16.95 -15.35
CA ILE A 78 31.70 -15.77 -14.49
C ILE A 78 30.71 -14.74 -15.06
N LYS A 79 30.75 -14.48 -16.37
CA LYS A 79 29.78 -13.61 -17.06
C LYS A 79 28.34 -14.03 -16.77
N ASP A 80 28.03 -15.32 -16.91
CA ASP A 80 26.67 -15.82 -16.67
C ASP A 80 26.25 -15.65 -15.21
N ARG A 81 27.17 -15.83 -14.26
CA ARG A 81 26.91 -15.59 -12.83
C ARG A 81 26.72 -14.12 -12.49
N ILE A 82 27.52 -13.22 -13.08
CA ILE A 82 27.35 -11.77 -12.93
C ILE A 82 25.98 -11.34 -13.43
N LYS A 83 25.54 -11.83 -14.60
CA LYS A 83 24.21 -11.52 -15.16
C LYS A 83 23.08 -12.00 -14.23
N GLU A 84 23.17 -13.22 -13.72
CA GLU A 84 22.16 -13.75 -12.79
C GLU A 84 22.14 -13.00 -11.45
N TRP A 85 23.30 -12.73 -10.86
CA TRP A 85 23.40 -11.95 -9.63
C TRP A 85 22.86 -10.54 -9.84
N SER A 86 23.24 -9.87 -10.92
CA SER A 86 22.73 -8.54 -11.27
C SER A 86 21.20 -8.55 -11.35
N LYS A 87 20.60 -9.51 -12.06
CA LYS A 87 19.13 -9.63 -12.11
C LYS A 87 18.50 -9.86 -10.72
N ARG A 88 19.10 -10.71 -9.88
CA ARG A 88 18.56 -11.02 -8.54
C ARG A 88 18.73 -9.88 -7.54
N TYR A 89 19.84 -9.15 -7.59
CA TYR A 89 20.16 -8.09 -6.65
C TYR A 89 19.63 -6.71 -7.07
N LEU A 90 19.57 -6.38 -8.36
CA LEU A 90 18.95 -5.12 -8.82
C LEU A 90 17.42 -5.17 -8.78
N SER A 91 16.80 -6.34 -8.91
CA SER A 91 15.33 -6.42 -8.95
C SER A 91 14.67 -6.17 -7.59
N LYS A 92 15.32 -6.49 -6.48
CA LYS A 92 14.76 -6.37 -5.13
C LYS A 92 14.64 -4.94 -4.60
N PRO A 93 15.71 -4.13 -4.54
CA PRO A 93 15.63 -2.76 -4.04
C PRO A 93 14.88 -1.85 -5.01
N LEU A 94 14.98 -2.11 -6.32
CA LEU A 94 14.33 -1.26 -7.31
C LEU A 94 12.81 -1.44 -7.33
N ARG A 95 12.30 -2.66 -7.07
CA ARG A 95 10.85 -2.91 -6.85
C ARG A 95 10.25 -2.03 -5.75
N ARG A 96 11.05 -1.62 -4.76
CA ARG A 96 10.59 -0.76 -3.66
C ARG A 96 10.29 0.68 -4.12
N PHE A 97 10.89 1.12 -5.22
CA PHE A 97 10.73 2.49 -5.74
C PHE A 97 9.98 2.56 -7.07
N LEU A 98 9.71 1.43 -7.72
CA LEU A 98 8.96 1.40 -8.97
C LEU A 98 7.45 1.36 -8.67
N PRO A 99 6.65 2.30 -9.20
CA PRO A 99 5.20 2.22 -9.10
C PRO A 99 4.69 0.91 -9.70
N ASP A 100 3.80 0.23 -8.98
CA ASP A 100 3.12 -0.96 -9.49
C ASP A 100 2.23 -0.61 -10.68
N HIS A 101 1.61 0.57 -10.62
CA HIS A 101 0.70 1.06 -11.64
C HIS A 101 1.03 2.51 -11.97
N VAL A 102 1.17 2.80 -13.26
CA VAL A 102 1.15 4.17 -13.79
C VAL A 102 -0.04 4.25 -14.71
N VAL A 103 -0.92 5.19 -14.41
CA VAL A 103 -2.22 5.33 -15.05
C VAL A 103 -2.33 6.74 -15.57
N LYS A 104 -2.66 6.88 -16.86
CA LYS A 104 -2.95 8.20 -17.41
C LYS A 104 -4.35 8.61 -16.97
N VAL A 105 -4.43 9.82 -16.44
CA VAL A 105 -5.70 10.44 -16.09
C VAL A 105 -6.19 11.13 -17.36
N VAL A 106 -7.32 10.68 -17.87
CA VAL A 106 -7.93 11.22 -19.08
C VAL A 106 -9.33 11.73 -18.80
N ASP A 107 -9.74 12.75 -19.55
CA ASP A 107 -11.12 13.23 -19.54
C ASP A 107 -12.08 12.20 -20.20
N SER A 108 -13.37 12.43 -20.07
CA SER A 108 -14.47 11.71 -20.71
C SER A 108 -14.33 11.59 -22.24
N GLU A 109 -13.65 12.54 -22.89
CA GLU A 109 -13.32 12.52 -24.32
C GLU A 109 -12.01 11.79 -24.66
N GLY A 110 -11.26 11.33 -23.66
CA GLY A 110 -10.01 10.58 -23.84
C GLY A 110 -8.75 11.46 -23.93
N ASN A 111 -8.87 12.77 -23.72
CA ASN A 111 -7.73 13.68 -23.71
C ASN A 111 -6.95 13.56 -22.39
N GLU A 112 -5.61 13.62 -22.44
CA GLU A 112 -4.74 13.48 -21.25
C GLU A 112 -4.77 14.74 -20.39
N VAL A 113 -5.13 14.59 -19.11
CA VAL A 113 -5.12 15.66 -18.10
C VAL A 113 -4.05 15.48 -17.03
N GLY A 114 -3.40 14.31 -16.97
CA GLY A 114 -2.36 14.05 -15.99
C GLY A 114 -2.00 12.58 -15.84
N GLN A 115 -1.29 12.27 -14.76
CA GLN A 115 -0.79 10.94 -14.45
C GLN A 115 -1.01 10.61 -12.98
N CYS A 116 -1.39 9.37 -12.71
CA CYS A 116 -1.53 8.79 -11.38
C CYS A 116 -0.55 7.62 -11.25
N ARG A 117 0.29 7.65 -10.22
CA ARG A 117 1.20 6.55 -9.89
C ARG A 117 0.78 5.93 -8.58
N GLU A 118 0.69 4.61 -8.55
CA GLU A 118 0.32 3.85 -7.35
C GLU A 118 1.38 2.79 -7.06
N LEU A 119 1.76 2.70 -5.79
CA LEU A 119 2.70 1.72 -5.27
C LEU A 119 2.09 1.06 -4.02
N PHE A 120 2.21 -0.25 -3.95
CA PHE A 120 1.79 -1.05 -2.80
C PHE A 120 2.94 -1.92 -2.32
N GLU A 121 3.40 -1.70 -1.09
CA GLU A 121 4.48 -2.47 -0.48
C GLU A 121 4.13 -2.97 0.92
N LEU A 122 4.75 -4.10 1.28
CA LEU A 122 4.75 -4.63 2.64
C LEU A 122 6.04 -4.14 3.30
N VAL A 123 5.89 -3.35 4.36
CA VAL A 123 7.03 -2.75 5.06
C VAL A 123 7.04 -3.13 6.53
N GLU A 124 8.25 -3.13 7.10
CA GLU A 124 8.42 -3.29 8.54
C GLU A 124 8.11 -1.97 9.25
N PRO A 125 7.53 -2.02 10.47
CA PRO A 125 7.26 -0.83 11.28
C PRO A 125 8.48 0.11 11.45
N SER A 126 9.68 -0.46 11.56
CA SER A 126 10.95 0.26 11.71
C SER A 126 11.30 1.17 10.53
N SER A 127 10.70 0.93 9.36
CA SER A 127 10.96 1.70 8.15
C SER A 127 9.99 2.85 7.90
N LEU A 128 9.03 3.08 8.81
CA LEU A 128 8.06 4.16 8.72
C LEU A 128 8.64 5.49 9.22
N ASP A 129 8.11 6.59 8.69
CA ASP A 129 8.41 7.96 9.14
C ASP A 129 8.11 8.12 10.65
N ALA A 130 8.95 8.90 11.35
CA ALA A 130 8.80 9.15 12.78
C ALA A 130 7.44 9.76 13.16
N ASP A 131 6.88 10.62 12.32
CA ASP A 131 5.56 11.22 12.54
C ASP A 131 4.43 10.19 12.51
N ILE A 132 4.53 9.20 11.61
CA ILE A 132 3.56 8.11 11.46
C ILE A 132 3.63 7.19 12.67
N LEU A 133 4.85 6.86 13.12
CA LEU A 133 5.06 6.10 14.35
C LEU A 133 4.45 6.82 15.55
N ARG A 134 4.71 8.12 15.72
CA ARG A 134 4.15 8.91 16.82
C ARG A 134 2.62 8.88 16.85
N ILE A 135 1.97 9.08 15.71
CA ILE A 135 0.50 9.07 15.60
C ILE A 135 -0.08 7.68 15.86
N ARG A 136 0.62 6.61 15.46
CA ARG A 136 0.23 5.23 15.74
C ARG A 136 0.26 4.90 17.24
N HIS A 137 1.17 5.50 18.01
CA HIS A 137 1.32 5.25 19.45
C HIS A 137 0.58 6.23 20.36
N ILE A 138 -0.15 7.21 19.81
CA ILE A 138 -0.75 8.29 20.60
C ILE A 138 -1.71 7.83 21.72
N ASP A 139 -2.28 6.64 21.58
CA ASP A 139 -3.29 6.07 22.49
C ASP A 139 -2.83 4.77 23.17
N HIS A 140 -1.56 4.39 23.04
CA HIS A 140 -0.98 3.22 23.71
C HIS A 140 0.17 3.63 24.63
N PRO A 141 0.15 3.29 25.93
CA PRO A 141 1.33 3.40 26.77
C PRO A 141 2.43 2.45 26.25
N THR A 142 3.61 3.03 26.07
CA THR A 142 4.72 2.61 25.23
C THR A 142 5.38 1.28 25.66
N ALA A 143 5.98 0.58 24.69
CA ALA A 143 6.94 -0.54 24.81
C ALA A 143 6.42 -1.97 25.03
N THR A 144 5.46 -2.27 25.92
CA THR A 144 5.09 -3.68 26.20
C THR A 144 4.17 -4.28 25.11
N ALA A 145 3.37 -3.45 24.45
CA ALA A 145 2.44 -3.90 23.41
C ALA A 145 3.11 -4.33 22.10
N GLU A 146 4.28 -3.75 21.78
CA GLU A 146 5.00 -4.00 20.52
C GLU A 146 5.86 -5.28 20.57
N ALA A 147 6.50 -5.56 21.71
CA ALA A 147 7.35 -6.73 21.86
C ALA A 147 6.60 -8.07 21.69
N GLY A 148 5.28 -8.08 21.90
CA GLY A 148 4.44 -9.28 21.79
C GLY A 148 3.65 -9.42 20.48
N ARG A 149 3.69 -8.42 19.57
CA ARG A 149 2.85 -8.40 18.36
C ARG A 149 3.65 -7.96 17.13
N PRO A 150 4.24 -8.90 16.37
CA PRO A 150 4.81 -8.57 15.08
C PRO A 150 3.71 -8.04 14.17
N GLU A 151 3.82 -6.77 13.79
CA GLU A 151 2.91 -6.13 12.84
C GLU A 151 3.52 -6.10 11.45
N THR A 152 2.70 -6.38 10.44
CA THR A 152 3.07 -6.16 9.03
C THR A 152 2.32 -4.93 8.54
N VAL A 153 3.05 -3.96 8.00
CA VAL A 153 2.47 -2.70 7.54
C VAL A 153 2.24 -2.76 6.04
N LEU A 154 0.99 -2.50 5.64
CA LEU A 154 0.63 -2.28 4.23
C LEU A 154 0.84 -0.79 3.95
N HIS A 155 1.84 -0.45 3.15
CA HIS A 155 2.12 0.92 2.76
C HIS A 155 1.67 1.13 1.31
N TYR A 156 0.69 2.02 1.14
CA TYR A 156 0.13 2.39 -0.15
C TYR A 156 0.45 3.85 -0.42
N THR A 157 1.13 4.11 -1.54
CA THR A 157 1.49 5.44 -1.99
C THR A 157 0.74 5.73 -3.29
N LYS A 158 0.02 6.85 -3.32
CA LYS A 158 -0.65 7.37 -4.51
C LYS A 158 -0.13 8.77 -4.80
N GLU A 159 0.47 8.94 -5.96
CA GLU A 159 0.92 10.24 -6.48
C GLU A 159 0.01 10.65 -7.64
N VAL A 160 -0.69 11.77 -7.52
CA VAL A 160 -1.52 12.32 -8.59
C VAL A 160 -0.92 13.63 -9.06
N VAL A 161 -0.53 13.68 -10.34
CA VAL A 161 0.02 14.87 -10.99
C VAL A 161 -0.91 15.28 -12.11
N LEU A 162 -1.55 16.44 -11.97
CA LEU A 162 -2.46 16.98 -12.98
C LEU A 162 -1.85 18.18 -13.69
N SER A 163 -2.15 18.31 -14.97
CA SER A 163 -1.80 19.46 -15.79
C SER A 163 -2.87 20.54 -15.65
N SER A 164 -2.48 21.72 -15.14
CA SER A 164 -3.40 22.85 -14.99
C SER A 164 -3.98 23.32 -16.33
N SER A 165 -3.19 23.33 -17.40
CA SER A 165 -3.63 23.69 -18.74
C SER A 165 -4.54 22.63 -19.37
N GLY A 166 -4.31 21.34 -19.09
CA GLY A 166 -5.17 20.25 -19.53
C GLY A 166 -6.54 20.30 -18.87
N LEU A 167 -6.56 20.54 -17.55
CA LEU A 167 -7.80 20.67 -16.78
C LEU A 167 -8.62 21.90 -17.19
N SER A 168 -8.00 23.08 -17.32
CA SER A 168 -8.75 24.31 -17.64
C SER A 168 -9.38 24.28 -19.03
N THR A 169 -8.73 23.59 -19.99
CA THR A 169 -9.21 23.50 -21.37
C THR A 169 -10.34 22.47 -21.51
N GLN A 170 -10.22 21.33 -20.83
CA GLN A 170 -11.15 20.21 -21.00
C GLN A 170 -12.31 20.23 -19.99
N LEU A 171 -12.06 20.77 -18.79
CA LEU A 171 -13.02 20.79 -17.70
C LEU A 171 -13.15 22.21 -17.11
N PRO A 172 -13.71 23.17 -17.89
CA PRO A 172 -13.87 24.54 -17.43
C PRO A 172 -14.83 24.61 -16.22
N GLY A 173 -14.42 25.34 -15.18
CA GLY A 173 -15.24 25.59 -13.98
C GLY A 173 -15.13 24.54 -12.87
N ILE A 174 -14.19 23.59 -12.94
CA ILE A 174 -13.89 22.70 -11.81
C ILE A 174 -13.08 23.45 -10.74
N GLU A 175 -13.61 23.48 -9.52
CA GLU A 175 -12.97 24.12 -8.37
C GLU A 175 -12.19 23.12 -7.50
N ALA A 176 -12.58 21.85 -7.50
CA ALA A 176 -12.00 20.83 -6.63
C ALA A 176 -11.97 19.45 -7.28
N LEU A 177 -10.94 18.67 -6.90
CA LEU A 177 -10.82 17.26 -7.26
C LEU A 177 -11.20 16.41 -6.04
N SER A 178 -12.09 15.43 -6.24
CA SER A 178 -12.39 14.42 -5.24
C SER A 178 -11.80 13.09 -5.67
N ASP A 179 -10.89 12.55 -4.85
CA ASP A 179 -10.34 11.21 -5.02
C ASP A 179 -10.95 10.24 -4.00
N ILE A 180 -11.33 9.06 -4.45
CA ILE A 180 -11.97 8.04 -3.61
C ILE A 180 -11.12 6.77 -3.60
N ILE A 181 -10.34 6.62 -2.55
CA ILE A 181 -9.52 5.42 -2.29
C ILE A 181 -10.41 4.36 -1.62
N ARG A 182 -10.39 3.12 -2.14
CA ARG A 182 -11.21 2.01 -1.62
C ARG A 182 -10.34 0.81 -1.24
N PHE A 183 -10.28 0.51 0.05
CA PHE A 183 -9.63 -0.70 0.55
C PHE A 183 -10.66 -1.82 0.81
N ASN A 184 -10.45 -2.98 0.19
CA ASN A 184 -11.30 -4.15 0.38
C ASN A 184 -10.73 -5.09 1.43
N LEU A 185 -11.30 -5.06 2.64
CA LEU A 185 -10.91 -5.92 3.76
C LEU A 185 -11.52 -7.33 3.71
N GLY A 186 -12.33 -7.65 2.70
CA GLY A 186 -13.06 -8.92 2.62
C GLY A 186 -12.16 -10.15 2.60
N ARG A 187 -10.98 -10.06 1.97
CA ARG A 187 -10.00 -11.17 1.96
C ARG A 187 -9.38 -11.41 3.33
N MET A 188 -9.08 -10.36 4.08
CA MET A 188 -8.53 -10.47 5.45
C MET A 188 -9.55 -11.06 6.40
N ARG A 189 -10.81 -10.63 6.29
CA ARG A 189 -11.92 -11.11 7.14
C ARG A 189 -12.17 -12.60 7.06
N ARG A 190 -11.96 -13.23 5.90
CA ARG A 190 -12.15 -14.69 5.72
C ARG A 190 -11.22 -15.53 6.60
N ARG A 191 -10.12 -14.95 7.09
CA ARG A 191 -9.14 -15.62 7.96
C ARG A 191 -9.32 -15.26 9.44
N MET A 192 -10.36 -14.49 9.79
CA MET A 192 -10.69 -14.17 11.18
C MET A 192 -11.46 -15.30 11.84
N ASP A 193 -11.28 -15.43 13.16
CA ASP A 193 -11.98 -16.42 13.96
C ASP A 193 -13.46 -16.09 14.14
N ASN A 194 -14.18 -16.98 14.82
CA ASN A 194 -15.57 -16.75 15.19
C ASN A 194 -15.70 -15.40 15.94
N PRO A 195 -16.62 -14.50 15.52
CA PRO A 195 -16.82 -13.20 16.17
C PRO A 195 -17.33 -13.26 17.61
N TYR A 196 -17.65 -14.45 18.13
CA TYR A 196 -18.04 -14.64 19.53
C TYR A 196 -17.15 -15.68 20.20
N GLU A 197 -16.76 -15.38 21.43
CA GLU A 197 -15.99 -16.25 22.30
C GLU A 197 -16.67 -16.31 23.67
N GLU A 198 -16.83 -17.51 24.22
CA GLU A 198 -17.48 -17.70 25.52
C GLU A 198 -16.45 -17.55 26.64
N TYR A 199 -16.70 -16.59 27.53
CA TYR A 199 -15.92 -16.43 28.76
C TYR A 199 -16.71 -16.94 29.95
N ARG A 200 -16.03 -17.65 30.85
CA ARG A 200 -16.63 -18.06 32.13
C ARG A 200 -16.31 -17.01 33.18
N LEU A 201 -17.33 -16.34 33.67
CA LEU A 201 -17.23 -15.30 34.69
C LEU A 201 -18.07 -15.72 35.90
N ILE A 202 -17.64 -15.32 37.09
CA ILE A 202 -18.42 -15.52 38.31
C ILE A 202 -19.35 -14.30 38.47
N HIS A 203 -20.65 -14.54 38.54
CA HIS A 203 -21.61 -13.46 38.72
C HIS A 203 -21.38 -12.79 40.10
N PRO A 204 -21.18 -11.47 40.17
CA PRO A 204 -20.74 -10.79 41.40
C PRO A 204 -21.75 -10.95 42.56
N GLN A 205 -23.06 -10.87 42.30
CA GLN A 205 -24.07 -11.10 43.34
C GLN A 205 -24.41 -12.59 43.57
N ARG A 206 -24.63 -13.37 42.51
CA ARG A 206 -25.12 -14.76 42.61
C ARG A 206 -24.03 -15.80 42.95
N ARG A 207 -22.75 -15.44 42.80
CA ARG A 207 -21.58 -16.34 42.98
C ARG A 207 -21.64 -17.62 42.13
N GLU A 208 -22.41 -17.59 41.05
CA GLU A 208 -22.54 -18.69 40.10
C GLU A 208 -21.60 -18.50 38.91
N LEU A 209 -21.09 -19.62 38.37
CA LEU A 209 -20.29 -19.61 37.16
C LEU A 209 -21.21 -19.47 35.95
N MET A 210 -21.05 -18.39 35.19
CA MET A 210 -21.84 -18.10 33.99
C MET A 210 -20.95 -18.04 32.75
N ALA A 211 -21.45 -18.59 31.64
CA ALA A 211 -20.85 -18.40 30.33
C ALA A 211 -21.43 -17.13 29.69
N VAL A 212 -20.57 -16.17 29.36
CA VAL A 212 -20.94 -14.90 28.74
C VAL A 212 -20.33 -14.85 27.34
N PRO A 213 -21.14 -14.66 26.27
CA PRO A 213 -20.62 -14.48 24.93
C PRO A 213 -20.01 -13.09 24.79
N CYS A 214 -18.70 -13.02 24.58
CA CYS A 214 -17.96 -11.80 24.35
C CYS A 214 -17.66 -11.63 22.85
N ALA A 215 -17.76 -10.40 22.35
CA ALA A 215 -17.44 -10.10 20.97
C ALA A 215 -15.92 -10.12 20.75
N ARG A 216 -15.46 -10.96 19.83
CA ARG A 216 -14.07 -10.98 19.34
C ARG A 216 -13.94 -10.01 18.16
N VAL A 217 -13.11 -9.00 18.32
CA VAL A 217 -12.85 -7.97 17.30
C VAL A 217 -11.36 -7.80 17.03
N TYR A 218 -11.04 -7.40 15.81
CA TYR A 218 -9.69 -7.08 15.37
C TYR A 218 -9.60 -5.59 15.05
N HIS A 219 -8.49 -4.97 15.43
CA HIS A 219 -8.23 -3.56 15.21
C HIS A 219 -7.26 -3.38 14.05
N ILE A 220 -7.69 -2.65 13.02
CA ILE A 220 -6.84 -2.26 11.90
C ILE A 220 -6.59 -0.76 12.01
N ASN A 221 -5.33 -0.36 12.21
CA ASN A 221 -4.94 1.04 12.18
C ASN A 221 -4.74 1.47 10.73
N VAL A 222 -5.44 2.54 10.33
CA VAL A 222 -5.28 3.20 9.04
C VAL A 222 -4.74 4.60 9.32
N VAL A 223 -3.59 4.91 8.74
CA VAL A 223 -2.99 6.24 8.80
C VAL A 223 -2.91 6.77 7.38
N LEU A 224 -3.51 7.93 7.15
CA LEU A 224 -3.52 8.61 5.85
C LEU A 224 -2.67 9.87 5.96
N LYS A 225 -1.58 9.93 5.19
CA LYS A 225 -0.76 11.12 5.03
C LYS A 225 -1.04 11.70 3.64
N VAL A 226 -1.59 12.90 3.58
CA VAL A 226 -1.89 13.62 2.35
C VAL A 226 -0.94 14.79 2.24
N THR A 227 -0.14 14.82 1.18
CA THR A 227 0.67 15.98 0.82
C THR A 227 0.04 16.64 -0.40
N SER A 228 -0.33 17.91 -0.28
CA SER A 228 -0.88 18.72 -1.37
C SER A 228 0.03 19.91 -1.69
N GLY A 229 0.03 20.36 -2.95
CA GLY A 229 0.90 21.44 -3.42
C GLY A 229 2.30 20.99 -3.86
N ARG A 230 3.12 21.93 -4.32
CA ARG A 230 4.52 21.71 -4.73
C ARG A 230 5.45 22.73 -4.08
N GLY A 231 6.61 22.27 -3.61
CA GLY A 231 7.65 23.15 -3.07
C GLY A 231 7.30 23.72 -1.69
N ALA A 232 7.61 25.00 -1.48
CA ALA A 232 7.48 25.67 -0.18
C ALA A 232 6.03 25.76 0.35
N ASP A 233 5.04 25.70 -0.53
CA ASP A 233 3.61 25.76 -0.18
C ASP A 233 2.99 24.38 0.06
N SER A 234 3.82 23.33 0.20
CA SER A 234 3.30 21.99 0.45
C SER A 234 2.63 21.90 1.81
N GLN A 235 1.38 21.44 1.82
CA GLN A 235 0.63 21.18 3.04
C GLN A 235 0.57 19.67 3.28
N VAL A 236 0.93 19.27 4.49
CA VAL A 236 0.88 17.87 4.92
C VAL A 236 -0.20 17.72 5.98
N GLU A 237 -1.18 16.88 5.69
CA GLU A 237 -2.21 16.49 6.64
C GLU A 237 -2.05 15.01 6.97
N ILE A 238 -2.16 14.65 8.26
CA ILE A 238 -2.09 13.27 8.70
C ILE A 238 -3.31 12.95 9.55
N GLU A 239 -4.07 11.97 9.11
CA GLU A 239 -5.24 11.46 9.82
C GLU A 239 -5.04 10.00 10.23
N ARG A 240 -5.62 9.62 11.37
CA ARG A 240 -5.65 8.24 11.84
C ARG A 240 -7.08 7.80 12.11
N ALA A 241 -7.41 6.62 11.59
CA ALA A 241 -8.61 5.90 11.91
C ALA A 241 -8.28 4.49 12.41
N ARG A 242 -9.00 4.03 13.43
CA ARG A 242 -9.02 2.62 13.85
C ARG A 242 -10.30 1.99 13.30
N VAL A 243 -10.13 1.07 12.37
CA VAL A 243 -11.23 0.28 11.81
C VAL A 243 -11.36 -0.98 12.64
N ILE A 244 -12.52 -1.16 13.27
CA ILE A 244 -12.81 -2.32 14.12
C ILE A 244 -13.65 -3.29 13.32
N VAL A 245 -13.12 -4.49 13.15
CA VAL A 245 -13.66 -5.50 12.24
C VAL A 245 -13.81 -6.84 12.94
N ASP A 246 -14.76 -7.63 12.49
CA ASP A 246 -14.87 -9.04 12.80
C ASP A 246 -15.04 -9.85 11.50
N GLN A 247 -15.23 -11.16 11.64
CA GLN A 247 -15.50 -12.03 10.50
C GLN A 247 -16.74 -11.60 9.69
N ARG A 248 -17.74 -10.95 10.31
CA ARG A 248 -19.00 -10.51 9.68
C ARG A 248 -18.92 -9.15 8.99
N GLY A 249 -18.00 -8.26 9.38
CA GLY A 249 -17.89 -6.95 8.75
C GLY A 249 -17.09 -5.92 9.55
N ILE A 250 -17.20 -4.68 9.09
CA ILE A 250 -16.78 -3.51 9.84
C ILE A 250 -17.86 -3.25 10.90
N LYS A 251 -17.46 -3.17 12.17
CA LYS A 251 -18.35 -2.83 13.29
C LYS A 251 -18.46 -1.33 13.48
N ARG A 252 -17.32 -0.65 13.45
CA ARG A 252 -17.22 0.80 13.59
C ARG A 252 -15.86 1.31 13.14
N ILE A 253 -15.79 2.61 12.94
CA ILE A 253 -14.56 3.33 12.64
C ILE A 253 -14.40 4.39 13.72
N GLU A 254 -13.27 4.39 14.40
CA GLU A 254 -12.92 5.35 15.44
C GLU A 254 -11.86 6.30 14.88
N THR A 255 -12.20 7.58 14.71
CA THR A 255 -11.22 8.61 14.34
C THR A 255 -10.38 8.94 15.57
N VAL A 256 -9.07 8.77 15.47
CA VAL A 256 -8.13 9.07 16.56
C VAL A 256 -7.48 10.41 16.26
N THR A 257 -8.16 11.50 16.62
CA THR A 257 -7.58 12.83 16.61
C THR A 257 -6.64 12.98 17.81
N ALA A 258 -5.59 13.80 17.72
CA ALA A 258 -4.70 14.09 18.86
C ALA A 258 -5.45 14.58 20.11
N THR A 259 -6.61 15.22 19.92
CA THR A 259 -7.53 15.68 20.98
C THR A 259 -8.52 14.60 21.47
N GLY A 260 -8.65 13.48 20.76
CA GLY A 260 -9.61 12.39 21.05
C GLY A 260 -9.07 11.30 21.98
N ALA A 261 -7.76 11.26 22.22
CA ALA A 261 -7.13 10.33 23.18
C ALA A 261 -7.72 10.48 24.60
N ASP A 262 -8.17 11.70 24.93
CA ASP A 262 -8.77 12.02 26.24
C ASP A 262 -10.20 11.46 26.42
N ARG A 263 -10.94 11.26 25.31
CA ARG A 263 -12.28 10.62 25.35
C ARG A 263 -12.21 9.09 25.42
N TYR A 264 -11.20 8.47 24.79
CA TYR A 264 -10.97 7.04 24.91
C TYR A 264 -10.58 6.66 26.35
N ARG A 265 -9.76 7.51 26.99
CA ARG A 265 -9.35 7.34 28.40
C ARG A 265 -10.54 7.34 29.37
N ARG A 266 -11.57 8.18 29.15
CA ARG A 266 -12.79 8.20 29.98
C ARG A 266 -13.74 7.02 29.77
N ARG A 267 -13.73 6.37 28.60
CA ARG A 267 -14.62 5.21 28.30
C ARG A 267 -14.06 3.87 28.73
N HIS A 268 -12.76 3.77 28.99
CA HIS A 268 -12.07 2.54 29.39
C HIS A 268 -11.33 2.67 30.72
N ASP A 269 -11.64 3.71 31.50
CA ASP A 269 -11.39 3.71 32.92
C ASP A 269 -12.32 2.65 33.55
N PRO A 270 -11.81 1.64 34.29
CA PRO A 270 -12.62 0.61 34.93
C PRO A 270 -13.54 1.12 36.04
N THR A 271 -13.63 2.45 36.23
CA THR A 271 -14.56 3.12 37.14
C THR A 271 -15.90 3.54 36.49
N VAL A 272 -16.25 2.99 35.31
CA VAL A 272 -17.59 3.20 34.74
C VAL A 272 -18.66 2.59 35.64
N ASP A 273 -19.55 3.47 36.10
CA ASP A 273 -20.69 3.25 36.97
C ASP A 273 -21.56 2.07 36.49
N MET A 274 -21.65 1.04 37.33
CA MET A 274 -22.36 -0.22 37.09
C MET A 274 -23.89 -0.10 37.20
N SER A 275 -24.42 1.13 37.25
CA SER A 275 -25.86 1.41 37.39
C SER A 275 -26.65 1.39 36.07
N GLU A 276 -26.00 1.27 34.91
CA GLU A 276 -26.69 1.21 33.59
C GLU A 276 -26.90 -0.22 33.04
N LEU A 277 -26.71 -1.26 33.86
CA LEU A 277 -27.01 -2.67 33.52
C LEU A 277 -28.17 -3.22 34.36
N GLU A 278 -29.25 -2.45 34.49
CA GLU A 278 -30.55 -2.91 35.00
C GLU A 278 -31.48 -3.40 33.86
#